data_AF-Q2UJE2-F1
#
_entry.id   AF-Q2UJE2-F1
#
_cell.length_a   1.000
_cell.length_b   1.000
_cell.length_c   1.000
_cell.angle_alpha   90.00
_cell.angle_beta   90.00
_cell.angle_gamma   90.00
#
_symmetry.space_group_name_H-M   'P 1'
#
loop_
_entity.id
_entity.type
_entity.pdbx_description
1 polymer ?
#
loop_
_entity_poly.entity_id
_entity_poly.type
_entity_poly.pdbx_seq_one_letter_code
_entity_poly.pdbx_strand_id
1 'polypeptide(L)'
;MSFKEWVLAACSLAGARGPVLYQTARYLAISARRGTEIRQTAVIDKLEEIGLTSNDPRALQLLAQVQGRRGKYTQALELMEAVLARIHPSKNTPRGLEHSYLISEVMETPWRVYAGLKEKVGDPMGADEVMRRAALEYEDPAALQDYASLLMREMDLEGYEGCMSKAASSGDVMACLKLANFYYLTSKGWFPRRGVKVSDGDNAKAIPKLTRTVDPAKSVEEKKPGALGRFFSFLSADVKSHAEYRKLAVDWYELAVKQGNSRAALLLAIIERENGNHEAAWELFQSSRTDDAKEFMPTSQDELVKVWRDEEFRPEVPLQLLDL
;
A
#
# COMPACT_ATOMS: atom_id res chain seq x y z
N MET A 1 20.11 -12.98 -22.34
CA MET A 1 19.08 -12.14 -22.99
C MET A 1 17.97 -13.08 -23.45
N SER A 2 16.78 -12.97 -22.87
CA SER A 2 15.64 -13.83 -23.23
C SER A 2 14.99 -13.37 -24.54
N PHE A 3 14.23 -14.27 -25.20
CA PHE A 3 13.48 -13.93 -26.42
C PHE A 3 12.52 -12.74 -26.20
N LYS A 4 11.85 -12.67 -25.04
CA LYS A 4 10.98 -11.53 -24.67
C LYS A 4 11.75 -10.21 -24.61
N GLU A 5 12.95 -10.22 -24.03
CA GLU A 5 13.79 -9.02 -23.94
C GLU A 5 14.27 -8.56 -25.33
N TRP A 6 14.62 -9.51 -26.20
CA TRP A 6 15.00 -9.20 -27.58
C TRP A 6 13.85 -8.56 -28.36
N VAL A 7 12.64 -9.12 -28.29
CA VAL A 7 11.44 -8.56 -28.95
C VAL A 7 11.14 -7.16 -28.42
N LEU A 8 11.11 -6.97 -27.10
CA LEU A 8 10.84 -5.66 -26.49
C LEU A 8 11.88 -4.61 -26.90
N ALA A 9 13.15 -4.97 -26.93
CA ALA A 9 14.23 -4.09 -27.36
C ALA A 9 14.07 -3.72 -28.86
N ALA A 10 13.90 -4.71 -29.73
CA ALA A 10 13.73 -4.48 -31.17
C ALA A 10 12.51 -3.60 -31.49
N CYS A 11 11.36 -3.88 -30.87
CA CYS A 11 10.15 -3.07 -31.06
C CYS A 11 10.30 -1.65 -30.49
N SER A 12 11.02 -1.47 -29.37
CA SER A 12 11.27 -0.14 -28.83
C SER A 12 12.17 0.70 -29.75
N LEU A 13 13.20 0.09 -30.35
CA LEU A 13 14.08 0.76 -31.31
C LEU A 13 13.34 1.08 -32.62
N ALA A 14 12.40 0.24 -33.02
CA ALA A 14 11.50 0.50 -34.14
C ALA A 14 10.45 1.60 -33.86
N GLY A 15 10.36 2.10 -32.61
CA GLY A 15 9.44 3.18 -32.23
C GLY A 15 8.01 2.73 -31.89
N ALA A 16 7.79 1.43 -31.65
CA ALA A 16 6.48 0.96 -31.20
C ALA A 16 6.14 1.53 -29.82
N ARG A 17 4.98 2.17 -29.69
CA ARG A 17 4.59 2.98 -28.52
C ARG A 17 4.68 2.21 -27.20
N GLY A 18 3.93 1.11 -27.05
CA GLY A 18 3.91 0.31 -25.82
C GLY A 18 5.32 -0.14 -25.38
N PRO A 19 6.12 -0.75 -26.26
CA PRO A 19 7.51 -1.12 -25.98
C PRO A 19 8.41 0.05 -25.57
N VAL A 20 8.31 1.22 -26.21
CA VAL A 20 9.08 2.43 -25.82
C VAL A 20 8.72 2.88 -24.42
N LEU A 21 7.43 3.00 -24.11
CA LEU A 21 6.96 3.42 -22.79
C LEU A 21 7.41 2.41 -21.70
N TYR A 22 7.28 1.11 -21.97
CA TYR A 22 7.69 0.05 -21.04
C TYR A 22 9.21 0.08 -20.77
N GLN A 23 10.03 0.17 -21.81
CA GLN A 23 11.49 0.22 -21.66
C GLN A 23 11.94 1.49 -20.95
N THR A 24 11.29 2.62 -21.20
CA THR A 24 11.56 3.87 -20.50
C THR A 24 11.25 3.75 -19.01
N ALA A 25 10.06 3.23 -18.65
CA ALA A 25 9.68 3.03 -17.25
C ALA A 25 10.69 2.13 -16.52
N ARG A 26 11.12 1.03 -17.14
CA ARG A 26 12.18 0.17 -16.61
C ARG A 26 13.51 0.89 -16.45
N TYR A 27 13.92 1.67 -17.45
CA TYR A 27 15.17 2.43 -17.40
C TYR A 27 15.16 3.45 -16.26
N LEU A 28 14.06 4.18 -16.06
CA LEU A 28 13.88 5.11 -14.95
C LEU A 28 13.94 4.40 -13.60
N ALA A 29 13.23 3.27 -13.45
CA ALA A 29 13.22 2.49 -12.21
C ALA A 29 14.60 1.93 -11.85
N ILE A 30 15.34 1.38 -12.83
CA ILE A 30 16.71 0.88 -12.61
C ILE A 30 17.65 2.03 -12.24
N SER A 31 17.53 3.16 -12.93
CA SER A 31 18.37 4.33 -12.68
C SER A 31 18.08 4.97 -11.32
N ALA A 32 16.83 4.93 -10.85
CA ALA A 32 16.47 5.31 -9.49
C ALA A 32 17.16 4.42 -8.46
N ARG A 33 17.04 3.10 -8.61
CA ARG A 33 17.64 2.12 -7.67
C ARG A 33 19.16 2.20 -7.60
N ARG A 34 19.82 2.49 -8.72
CA ARG A 34 21.28 2.61 -8.80
C ARG A 34 21.82 4.00 -8.47
N GLY A 35 20.95 4.99 -8.29
CA GLY A 35 21.36 6.39 -8.11
C GLY A 35 22.09 6.97 -9.34
N THR A 36 21.84 6.43 -10.53
CA THR A 36 22.52 6.90 -11.75
C THR A 36 21.76 8.04 -12.42
N GLU A 37 22.50 8.94 -13.04
CA GLU A 37 21.95 10.03 -13.84
C GLU A 37 21.23 9.52 -15.11
N ILE A 38 20.24 10.28 -15.55
CA ILE A 38 19.43 9.98 -16.75
C ILE A 38 20.09 10.58 -17.99
N ARG A 39 20.73 9.73 -18.79
CA ARG A 39 21.41 10.11 -20.05
C ARG A 39 20.45 10.05 -21.23
N GLN A 40 20.73 10.81 -22.29
CA GLN A 40 20.02 10.64 -23.56
C GLN A 40 20.32 9.26 -24.14
N THR A 41 19.28 8.57 -24.59
CA THR A 41 19.37 7.24 -25.22
C THR A 41 18.37 7.16 -26.36
N ALA A 42 18.55 6.22 -27.29
CA ALA A 42 17.62 6.02 -28.39
C ALA A 42 16.17 5.79 -27.94
N VAL A 43 15.95 5.18 -26.77
CA VAL A 43 14.61 4.99 -26.20
C VAL A 43 14.01 6.30 -25.72
N ILE A 44 14.81 7.21 -25.14
CA ILE A 44 14.34 8.55 -24.76
C ILE A 44 14.08 9.41 -25.99
N ASP A 45 14.92 9.33 -27.04
CA ASP A 45 14.67 10.03 -28.30
C ASP A 45 13.31 9.62 -28.89
N LYS A 46 12.99 8.32 -28.85
CA LYS A 46 11.69 7.80 -29.29
C LYS A 46 10.54 8.22 -28.38
N LEU A 47 10.77 8.32 -27.07
CA LEU A 47 9.78 8.82 -26.13
C LEU A 47 9.44 10.30 -26.41
N GLU A 48 10.46 11.12 -26.68
CA GLU A 48 10.29 12.54 -27.03
C GLU A 48 9.49 12.68 -28.34
N GLU A 49 9.81 11.89 -29.37
CA GLU A 49 9.05 11.82 -30.62
C GLU A 49 7.57 11.46 -30.38
N ILE A 50 7.31 10.46 -29.53
CA ILE A 50 5.94 10.05 -29.16
C ILE A 50 5.23 11.16 -28.39
N GLY A 51 5.91 11.83 -27.46
CA GLY A 51 5.34 12.93 -26.68
C GLY A 51 4.90 14.11 -27.56
N LEU A 52 5.67 14.42 -28.60
CA LEU A 52 5.36 15.47 -29.57
C LEU A 52 4.20 15.11 -30.51
N THR A 53 4.12 13.86 -30.94
CA THR A 53 3.19 13.43 -32.01
C THR A 53 1.87 12.87 -31.51
N SER A 54 1.90 12.10 -30.42
CA SER A 54 0.76 11.26 -30.02
C SER A 54 -0.08 11.85 -28.88
N ASN A 55 0.43 12.87 -28.19
CA ASN A 55 -0.21 13.49 -27.02
C ASN A 55 -0.64 12.45 -25.95
N ASP A 56 0.03 11.29 -25.90
CA ASP A 56 -0.26 10.20 -24.97
C ASP A 56 0.14 10.61 -23.54
N PRO A 57 -0.79 10.65 -22.56
CA PRO A 57 -0.49 11.10 -21.22
C PRO A 57 0.54 10.21 -20.49
N ARG A 58 0.72 8.96 -20.90
CA ARG A 58 1.78 8.08 -20.35
C ARG A 58 3.15 8.51 -20.83
N ALA A 59 3.27 8.92 -22.09
CA ALA A 59 4.52 9.44 -22.65
C ALA A 59 4.90 10.76 -21.96
N LEU A 60 3.92 11.66 -21.79
CA LEU A 60 4.12 12.93 -21.09
C LEU A 60 4.55 12.73 -19.62
N GLN A 61 3.97 11.77 -18.90
CA GLN A 61 4.41 11.43 -17.53
C GLN A 61 5.87 10.96 -17.51
N LEU A 62 6.24 10.03 -18.39
CA LEU A 62 7.60 9.51 -18.44
C LEU A 62 8.61 10.61 -18.82
N LEU A 63 8.23 11.51 -19.72
CA LEU A 63 9.02 12.71 -20.04
C LEU A 63 9.15 13.62 -18.83
N ALA A 64 8.08 13.85 -18.07
CA ALA A 64 8.13 14.62 -16.82
C ALA A 64 9.13 14.01 -15.83
N GLN A 65 9.12 12.68 -15.65
CA GLN A 65 10.10 11.98 -14.81
C GLN A 65 11.53 12.16 -15.33
N VAL A 66 11.76 12.04 -16.64
CA VAL A 66 13.08 12.29 -17.25
C VAL A 66 13.55 13.73 -16.96
N GLN A 67 12.69 14.73 -17.18
CA GLN A 67 13.03 16.14 -16.94
C GLN A 67 13.26 16.42 -15.44
N GLY A 68 12.43 15.87 -14.56
CA GLY A 68 12.58 16.00 -13.11
C GLY A 68 13.90 15.40 -12.62
N ARG A 69 14.31 14.24 -13.16
CA ARG A 69 15.62 13.63 -12.87
C ARG A 69 16.81 14.41 -13.43
N ARG A 70 16.59 15.28 -14.42
CA ARG A 70 17.57 16.22 -14.97
C ARG A 70 17.53 17.59 -14.27
N GLY A 71 16.75 17.74 -13.19
CA GLY A 71 16.62 18.99 -12.44
C GLY A 71 15.74 20.05 -13.10
N LYS A 72 15.05 19.73 -14.21
CA LYS A 72 14.18 20.64 -14.94
C LYS A 72 12.74 20.55 -14.40
N TYR A 73 12.57 20.96 -13.14
CA TYR A 73 11.31 20.75 -12.41
C TYR A 73 10.12 21.53 -12.98
N THR A 74 10.33 22.76 -13.48
CA THR A 74 9.25 23.57 -14.08
C THR A 74 8.65 22.89 -15.31
N GLN A 75 9.50 22.46 -16.24
CA GLN A 75 9.09 21.72 -17.44
C GLN A 75 8.42 20.39 -17.08
N ALA A 76 8.92 19.70 -16.05
CA ALA A 76 8.33 18.47 -15.57
C ALA A 76 6.91 18.69 -15.00
N LEU A 77 6.70 19.78 -14.24
CA LEU A 77 5.39 20.14 -13.71
C LEU A 77 4.40 20.50 -14.83
N GLU A 78 4.81 21.28 -15.83
CA GLU A 78 3.98 21.60 -17.00
C GLU A 78 3.52 20.34 -17.75
N LEU A 79 4.42 19.37 -17.92
CA LEU A 79 4.09 18.07 -18.50
C LEU A 79 3.08 17.32 -17.63
N MET A 80 3.24 17.33 -16.30
CA MET A 80 2.28 16.69 -15.41
C MET A 80 0.91 17.38 -15.42
N GLU A 81 0.83 18.71 -15.46
CA GLU A 81 -0.45 19.40 -15.63
C GLU A 81 -1.15 18.98 -16.92
N ALA A 82 -0.38 18.85 -18.01
CA ALA A 82 -0.91 18.33 -19.27
C ALA A 82 -1.41 16.89 -19.14
N VAL A 83 -0.72 16.03 -18.38
CA VAL A 83 -1.20 14.67 -18.06
C VAL A 83 -2.53 14.72 -17.30
N LEU A 84 -2.60 15.51 -16.23
CA LEU A 84 -3.77 15.58 -15.36
C LEU A 84 -5.01 16.10 -16.09
N ALA A 85 -4.84 17.04 -17.02
CA ALA A 85 -5.93 17.52 -17.86
C ALA A 85 -6.52 16.46 -18.81
N ARG A 86 -5.85 15.31 -18.99
CA ARG A 86 -6.22 14.26 -19.95
C ARG A 86 -6.70 12.97 -19.30
N ILE A 87 -6.41 12.77 -18.01
CA ILE A 87 -6.80 11.55 -17.30
C ILE A 87 -8.04 11.80 -16.47
N HIS A 88 -8.95 10.83 -16.46
CA HIS A 88 -10.15 10.88 -15.64
C HIS A 88 -10.45 9.51 -15.04
N PRO A 89 -11.14 9.43 -13.90
CA PRO A 89 -11.59 8.16 -13.35
C PRO A 89 -12.48 7.44 -14.38
N SER A 90 -12.35 6.12 -14.44
CA SER A 90 -13.18 5.27 -15.29
C SER A 90 -13.74 4.12 -14.46
N LYS A 91 -15.04 3.87 -14.59
CA LYS A 91 -15.71 2.69 -14.00
C LYS A 91 -15.54 1.44 -14.86
N ASN A 92 -15.10 1.61 -16.10
CA ASN A 92 -14.92 0.52 -17.04
C ASN A 92 -13.52 -0.04 -16.90
N THR A 93 -13.43 -1.35 -16.68
CA THR A 93 -12.16 -2.07 -16.75
C THR A 93 -11.55 -1.90 -18.15
N PRO A 94 -10.29 -1.47 -18.27
CA PRO A 94 -9.65 -1.28 -19.56
C PRO A 94 -9.61 -2.59 -20.35
N ARG A 95 -9.99 -2.55 -21.63
CA ARG A 95 -9.97 -3.71 -22.54
C ARG A 95 -8.54 -3.96 -23.03
N GLY A 96 -7.69 -4.47 -22.13
CA GLY A 96 -6.29 -4.81 -22.41
C GLY A 96 -5.28 -3.70 -22.08
N LEU A 97 -4.00 -4.05 -22.16
CA LEU A 97 -2.86 -3.21 -21.73
C LEU A 97 -2.77 -1.86 -22.45
N GLU A 98 -3.23 -1.79 -23.70
CA GLU A 98 -3.26 -0.57 -24.51
C GLU A 98 -4.15 0.52 -23.88
N HIS A 99 -5.24 0.11 -23.21
CA HIS A 99 -6.23 0.97 -22.58
C HIS A 99 -5.95 1.20 -21.09
N SER A 100 -5.02 0.44 -20.50
CA SER A 100 -4.55 0.69 -19.14
C SER A 100 -3.61 1.90 -19.13
N TYR A 101 -3.77 2.75 -18.12
CA TYR A 101 -2.83 3.85 -17.92
C TYR A 101 -1.47 3.32 -17.46
N LEU A 102 -1.46 2.45 -16.44
CA LEU A 102 -0.26 1.78 -15.98
C LEU A 102 0.02 0.58 -16.89
N ILE A 103 1.06 0.70 -17.69
CA ILE A 103 1.50 -0.33 -18.66
C ILE A 103 2.54 -1.29 -18.07
N SER A 104 3.02 -1.02 -16.86
CA SER A 104 4.01 -1.82 -16.15
C SER A 104 3.91 -1.60 -14.65
N GLU A 105 4.09 -2.65 -13.86
CA GLU A 105 4.17 -2.58 -12.40
C GLU A 105 5.33 -1.72 -11.89
N VAL A 106 6.38 -1.53 -12.71
CA VAL A 106 7.51 -0.65 -12.33
C VAL A 106 7.26 0.83 -12.64
N MET A 107 6.17 1.15 -13.33
CA MET A 107 5.80 2.52 -13.63
C MET A 107 5.12 3.14 -12.41
N GLU A 108 5.62 4.28 -11.96
CA GLU A 108 5.00 5.04 -10.88
C GLU A 108 3.63 5.59 -11.30
N THR A 109 2.74 5.79 -10.33
CA THR A 109 1.45 6.45 -10.59
C THR A 109 1.68 7.93 -10.92
N PRO A 110 0.84 8.54 -11.76
CA PRO A 110 1.01 9.95 -12.15
C PRO A 110 0.98 10.87 -10.94
N TRP A 111 0.21 10.52 -9.92
CA TRP A 111 0.10 11.26 -8.66
C TRP A 111 1.39 11.25 -7.86
N ARG A 112 2.07 10.10 -7.77
CA ARG A 112 3.37 9.98 -7.10
C ARG A 112 4.45 10.81 -7.78
N VAL A 113 4.46 10.79 -9.11
CA VAL A 113 5.37 11.65 -9.90
C VAL A 113 5.08 13.12 -9.64
N TYR A 114 3.82 13.53 -9.69
CA TYR A 114 3.45 14.93 -9.56
C TYR A 114 3.71 15.47 -8.14
N ALA A 115 3.34 14.72 -7.10
CA ALA A 115 3.64 15.07 -5.72
C ALA A 115 5.16 15.16 -5.47
N GLY A 116 5.93 14.19 -5.96
CA GLY A 116 7.39 14.22 -5.82
C GLY A 116 8.02 15.44 -6.52
N LEU A 117 7.49 15.87 -7.67
CA LEU A 117 7.96 17.10 -8.33
C LEU A 117 7.59 18.35 -7.53
N LYS A 118 6.40 18.40 -6.92
CA LYS A 118 5.95 19.48 -6.03
C LYS A 118 6.85 19.62 -4.80
N GLU A 119 7.22 18.52 -4.17
CA GLU A 119 8.20 18.52 -3.07
C GLU A 119 9.55 19.09 -3.50
N LYS A 120 10.04 18.73 -4.70
CA LYS A 120 11.34 19.21 -5.22
C LYS A 120 11.37 20.71 -5.48
N VAL A 121 10.24 21.34 -5.75
CA VAL A 121 10.13 22.80 -5.88
C VAL A 121 9.79 23.51 -4.56
N GLY A 122 9.74 22.77 -3.44
CA GLY A 122 9.47 23.32 -2.12
C GLY A 122 7.98 23.55 -1.82
N ASP A 123 7.09 22.81 -2.47
CA ASP A 123 5.63 22.86 -2.27
C ASP A 123 5.10 21.54 -1.67
N PRO A 124 5.42 21.23 -0.40
CA PRO A 124 4.95 19.99 0.25
C PRO A 124 3.42 19.99 0.48
N MET A 125 2.82 21.17 0.72
CA MET A 125 1.36 21.27 0.87
C MET A 125 0.64 20.93 -0.43
N GLY A 126 1.14 21.40 -1.57
CA GLY A 126 0.62 21.00 -2.88
C GLY A 126 0.83 19.51 -3.15
N ALA A 127 1.92 18.91 -2.68
CA ALA A 127 2.14 17.46 -2.79
C ALA A 127 1.09 16.65 -2.00
N ASP A 128 0.78 17.07 -0.77
CA ASP A 128 -0.27 16.44 0.06
C ASP A 128 -1.66 16.59 -0.58
N GLU A 129 -1.97 17.76 -1.14
CA GLU A 129 -3.24 17.99 -1.85
C GLU A 129 -3.38 17.09 -3.09
N VAL A 130 -2.29 16.89 -3.83
CA VAL A 130 -2.24 15.97 -4.96
C VAL A 130 -2.55 14.54 -4.54
N MET A 131 -1.94 14.07 -3.46
CA MET A 131 -2.17 12.72 -2.93
C MET A 131 -3.59 12.55 -2.40
N ARG A 132 -4.12 13.57 -1.70
CA ARG A 132 -5.52 13.57 -1.26
C ARG A 132 -6.49 13.47 -2.44
N ARG A 133 -6.28 14.24 -3.50
CA ARG A 133 -7.13 14.17 -4.70
C ARG A 133 -7.04 12.81 -5.38
N ALA A 134 -5.84 12.26 -5.50
CA ALA A 134 -5.61 10.93 -6.05
C ALA A 134 -6.35 9.84 -5.26
N ALA A 135 -6.31 9.91 -3.94
CA ALA A 135 -7.01 8.98 -3.06
C ALA A 135 -8.54 9.10 -3.13
N LEU A 136 -9.07 10.33 -3.14
CA LEU A 136 -10.51 10.57 -3.01
C LEU A 136 -11.26 10.54 -4.35
N GLU A 137 -10.65 11.02 -5.43
CA GLU A 137 -11.32 11.14 -6.74
C GLU A 137 -10.98 9.98 -7.68
N TYR A 138 -9.73 9.50 -7.64
CA TYR A 138 -9.24 8.44 -8.53
C TYR A 138 -9.14 7.08 -7.85
N GLU A 139 -9.26 7.02 -6.52
CA GLU A 139 -9.15 5.81 -5.71
C GLU A 139 -7.87 5.02 -6.01
N ASP A 140 -6.75 5.72 -6.28
CA ASP A 140 -5.45 5.11 -6.55
C ASP A 140 -4.97 4.35 -5.29
N PRO A 141 -4.69 3.03 -5.35
CA PRO A 141 -4.37 2.24 -4.16
C PRO A 141 -3.14 2.71 -3.39
N ALA A 142 -2.12 3.22 -4.09
CA ALA A 142 -0.93 3.78 -3.47
C ALA A 142 -1.25 5.12 -2.76
N ALA A 143 -2.00 6.01 -3.43
CA ALA A 143 -2.41 7.28 -2.83
C ALA A 143 -3.37 7.09 -1.64
N LEU A 144 -4.24 6.08 -1.69
CA LEU A 144 -5.11 5.70 -0.57
C LEU A 144 -4.29 5.32 0.67
N GLN A 145 -3.19 4.59 0.51
CA GLN A 145 -2.28 4.25 1.61
C GLN A 145 -1.53 5.46 2.17
N ASP A 146 -1.00 6.31 1.27
CA ASP A 146 -0.28 7.53 1.66
C ASP A 146 -1.23 8.48 2.42
N TYR A 147 -2.44 8.68 1.91
CA TYR A 147 -3.48 9.48 2.58
C TYR A 147 -3.97 8.84 3.88
N ALA A 148 -4.15 7.52 3.93
CA ALA A 148 -4.51 6.81 5.16
C ALA A 148 -3.45 7.02 6.25
N SER A 149 -2.17 7.06 5.90
CA SER A 149 -1.09 7.32 6.85
C SER A 149 -1.21 8.71 7.51
N LEU A 150 -1.69 9.72 6.76
CA LEU A 150 -2.00 11.04 7.30
C LEU A 150 -3.21 10.97 8.25
N LEU A 151 -4.29 10.29 7.85
CA LEU A 151 -5.48 10.11 8.69
C LEU A 151 -5.17 9.38 10.00
N MET A 152 -4.28 8.38 9.96
CA MET A 152 -3.80 7.69 11.17
C MET A 152 -3.05 8.65 12.10
N ARG A 153 -2.19 9.53 11.57
CA ARG A 153 -1.49 10.56 12.39
C ARG A 153 -2.46 11.56 13.01
N GLU A 154 -3.54 11.89 12.31
CA GLU A 154 -4.62 12.74 12.81
C GLU A 154 -5.57 11.99 13.77
N MET A 155 -5.40 10.67 13.90
CA MET A 155 -6.26 9.75 14.64
C MET A 155 -7.70 9.68 14.11
N ASP A 156 -7.89 9.97 12.81
CA ASP A 156 -9.12 9.66 12.06
C ASP A 156 -9.12 8.18 11.66
N LEU A 157 -9.47 7.33 12.63
CA LEU A 157 -9.50 5.89 12.46
C LEU A 157 -10.57 5.43 11.46
N GLU A 158 -11.71 6.12 11.41
CA GLU A 158 -12.77 5.80 10.45
C GLU A 158 -12.28 6.06 9.03
N GLY A 159 -11.64 7.20 8.79
CA GLY A 159 -11.03 7.56 7.51
C GLY A 159 -9.90 6.62 7.10
N TYR A 160 -9.01 6.27 8.03
CA TYR A 160 -7.95 5.28 7.80
C TYR A 160 -8.52 3.92 7.36
N GLU A 161 -9.45 3.35 8.14
CA GLU A 161 -10.04 2.05 7.84
C GLU A 161 -10.76 2.06 6.49
N GLY A 162 -11.44 3.17 6.16
CA GLY A 162 -12.09 3.34 4.86
C GLY A 162 -11.11 3.35 3.69
N CYS A 163 -10.02 4.11 3.80
CA CYS A 163 -9.00 4.19 2.75
C CYS A 163 -8.28 2.85 2.57
N MET A 164 -7.86 2.22 3.67
CA MET A 164 -7.20 0.92 3.63
C MET A 164 -8.11 -0.19 3.12
N SER A 165 -9.41 -0.19 3.49
CA SER A 165 -10.37 -1.17 2.96
C SER A 165 -10.54 -1.06 1.44
N LYS A 166 -10.57 0.16 0.89
CA LYS A 166 -10.62 0.38 -0.56
C LYS A 166 -9.34 -0.10 -1.24
N ALA A 167 -8.17 0.27 -0.72
CA ALA A 167 -6.89 -0.15 -1.28
C ALA A 167 -6.74 -1.68 -1.23
N ALA A 168 -7.04 -2.31 -0.08
CA ALA A 168 -7.00 -3.76 0.08
C ALA A 168 -7.97 -4.49 -0.86
N SER A 169 -9.17 -3.93 -1.08
CA SER A 169 -10.16 -4.48 -2.03
C SER A 169 -9.71 -4.41 -3.49
N SER A 170 -8.78 -3.51 -3.84
CA SER A 170 -8.16 -3.47 -5.17
C SER A 170 -7.07 -4.53 -5.37
N GLY A 171 -6.76 -5.31 -4.33
CA GLY A 171 -5.71 -6.32 -4.33
C GLY A 171 -4.34 -5.79 -3.89
N ASP A 172 -4.27 -4.60 -3.28
CA ASP A 172 -3.02 -4.09 -2.73
C ASP A 172 -2.59 -4.89 -1.48
N VAL A 173 -1.45 -5.56 -1.62
CA VAL A 173 -0.92 -6.48 -0.61
C VAL A 173 -0.53 -5.77 0.69
N MET A 174 0.02 -4.56 0.59
CA MET A 174 0.46 -3.78 1.75
C MET A 174 -0.72 -3.19 2.49
N ALA A 175 -1.76 -2.74 1.79
CA ALA A 175 -3.01 -2.32 2.39
C ALA A 175 -3.70 -3.49 3.13
N CYS A 176 -3.68 -4.71 2.58
CA CYS A 176 -4.19 -5.89 3.29
C CYS A 176 -3.46 -6.11 4.61
N LEU A 177 -2.12 -6.04 4.60
CA LEU A 177 -1.29 -6.17 5.81
C LEU A 177 -1.59 -5.07 6.84
N LYS A 178 -1.60 -3.80 6.43
CA LYS A 178 -1.84 -2.64 7.31
C LYS A 178 -3.26 -2.65 7.89
N LEU A 179 -4.24 -3.08 7.11
CA LEU A 179 -5.62 -3.26 7.58
C LEU A 179 -5.74 -4.41 8.58
N ALA A 180 -5.05 -5.53 8.34
CA ALA A 180 -4.98 -6.64 9.28
C ALA A 180 -4.34 -6.22 10.62
N ASN A 181 -3.22 -5.47 10.57
CA ASN A 181 -2.56 -4.90 11.74
C ASN A 181 -3.52 -4.00 12.55
N PHE A 182 -4.26 -3.13 11.86
CA PHE A 182 -5.24 -2.26 12.50
C PHE A 182 -6.34 -3.05 13.23
N TYR A 183 -6.90 -4.07 12.60
CA TYR A 183 -7.91 -4.92 13.23
C TYR A 183 -7.34 -5.76 14.38
N TYR A 184 -6.10 -6.25 14.25
CA TYR A 184 -5.43 -6.98 15.33
C TYR A 184 -5.23 -6.08 16.55
N LEU A 185 -4.72 -4.87 16.36
CA LEU A 185 -4.55 -3.88 17.43
C LEU A 185 -5.89 -3.48 18.06
N THR A 186 -6.93 -3.29 17.26
CA THR A 186 -8.30 -3.04 17.75
C THR A 186 -8.82 -4.22 18.58
N SER A 187 -8.56 -5.47 18.17
CA SER A 187 -8.92 -6.67 18.93
C SER A 187 -8.22 -6.74 20.29
N LYS A 188 -6.99 -6.23 20.39
CA LYS A 188 -6.21 -6.16 21.63
C LYS A 188 -6.53 -4.91 22.47
N GLY A 189 -7.44 -4.04 22.03
CA GLY A 189 -7.89 -2.86 22.76
C GLY A 189 -7.02 -1.61 22.59
N TRP A 190 -6.09 -1.60 21.62
CA TRP A 190 -5.25 -0.43 21.34
C TRP A 190 -6.03 0.72 20.71
N PHE A 191 -7.03 0.39 19.90
CA PHE A 191 -7.93 1.35 19.26
C PHE A 191 -9.37 1.15 19.74
N PRO A 192 -10.17 2.22 19.81
CA PRO A 192 -11.60 2.10 20.07
C PRO A 192 -12.28 1.33 18.95
N ARG A 193 -13.28 0.51 19.32
CA ARG A 193 -14.10 -0.23 18.36
C ARG A 193 -15.04 0.74 17.64
N ARG A 194 -15.26 0.51 16.34
CA ARG A 194 -16.17 1.33 15.52
C ARG A 194 -17.57 1.33 16.12
N GLY A 195 -18.19 2.50 16.16
CA GLY A 195 -19.55 2.68 16.68
C GLY A 195 -19.66 2.80 18.21
N VAL A 196 -18.55 2.69 18.95
CA VAL A 196 -18.50 2.95 20.39
C VAL A 196 -18.34 4.45 20.66
N LYS A 197 -19.29 5.06 21.38
CA LYS A 197 -19.07 6.40 21.95
C LYS A 197 -18.03 6.30 23.08
N VAL A 198 -16.90 6.98 22.91
CA VAL A 198 -15.95 7.22 23.99
C VAL A 198 -16.50 8.37 24.83
N SER A 199 -16.63 8.18 26.16
CA SER A 199 -17.19 9.18 27.07
C SER A 199 -16.34 10.46 27.06
N ASP A 200 -16.98 11.64 27.16
CA ASP A 200 -16.37 12.98 27.03
C ASP A 200 -15.23 13.33 28.02
N GLY A 201 -14.85 12.44 28.93
CA GLY A 201 -13.63 12.56 29.76
C GLY A 201 -12.36 11.99 29.13
N ASP A 202 -12.50 11.14 28.11
CA ASP A 202 -11.40 10.49 27.35
C ASP A 202 -11.30 11.09 25.92
N ASN A 203 -12.00 12.20 25.65
CA ASN A 203 -12.02 12.84 24.34
C ASN A 203 -10.85 13.81 24.16
N ALA A 204 -9.75 13.30 23.60
CA ALA A 204 -8.99 14.00 22.55
C ALA A 204 -7.94 13.05 21.94
N LYS A 205 -8.26 12.48 20.78
CA LYS A 205 -7.44 11.56 19.98
C LYS A 205 -7.33 10.18 20.63
N ALA A 206 -7.45 9.11 19.83
CA ALA A 206 -7.33 7.74 20.31
C ALA A 206 -5.90 7.47 20.80
N ILE A 207 -5.57 7.90 22.02
CA ILE A 207 -4.27 7.64 22.62
C ILE A 207 -4.18 6.11 22.80
N PRO A 208 -3.23 5.43 22.11
CA PRO A 208 -3.05 4.01 22.30
C PRO A 208 -2.79 3.74 23.78
N LYS A 209 -3.67 2.97 24.42
CA LYS A 209 -3.50 2.60 25.83
C LYS A 209 -2.28 1.67 25.92
N LEU A 210 -1.20 2.17 26.52
CA LEU A 210 0.04 1.43 26.77
C LEU A 210 -0.18 0.18 27.65
N THR A 211 -1.29 0.14 28.39
CA THR A 211 -1.66 -0.96 29.29
C THR A 211 -2.65 -1.94 28.67
N ARG A 212 -2.16 -3.18 28.53
CA ARG A 212 -2.79 -4.38 27.99
C ARG A 212 -3.90 -4.94 28.88
N THR A 213 -4.95 -4.16 29.13
CA THR A 213 -6.16 -4.65 29.80
C THR A 213 -7.34 -4.49 28.86
N VAL A 214 -7.66 -5.58 28.15
CA VAL A 214 -8.93 -5.69 27.43
C VAL A 214 -10.01 -5.80 28.49
N ASP A 215 -10.54 -4.66 28.93
CA ASP A 215 -11.71 -4.65 29.79
C ASP A 215 -12.86 -5.34 29.03
N PRO A 216 -13.67 -6.18 29.71
CA PRO A 216 -14.82 -6.81 29.08
C PRO A 216 -15.69 -5.73 28.44
N ALA A 217 -16.10 -5.99 27.19
CA ALA A 217 -16.86 -5.06 26.37
C ALA A 217 -18.06 -4.51 27.17
N LYS A 218 -17.96 -3.26 27.63
CA LYS A 218 -19.08 -2.55 28.25
C LYS A 218 -20.20 -2.42 27.22
N SER A 219 -21.46 -2.44 27.68
CA SER A 219 -22.63 -2.16 26.84
C SER A 219 -22.47 -0.82 26.15
N VAL A 220 -22.53 -0.82 24.82
CA VAL A 220 -22.18 0.32 23.97
C VAL A 220 -23.45 1.02 23.51
N GLU A 221 -23.48 2.35 23.60
CA GLU A 221 -24.43 3.15 22.83
C GLU A 221 -24.02 3.19 21.36
N GLU A 222 -24.81 2.55 20.50
CA GLU A 222 -24.54 2.40 19.07
C GLU A 222 -24.63 3.74 18.32
N LYS A 223 -23.57 4.09 17.58
CA LYS A 223 -23.58 5.17 16.60
C LYS A 223 -24.18 4.65 15.28
N LYS A 224 -25.06 5.44 14.64
CA LYS A 224 -25.62 5.10 13.31
C LYS A 224 -24.52 4.86 12.28
N PRO A 225 -24.69 3.91 11.34
CA PRO A 225 -23.66 3.57 10.36
C PRO A 225 -23.30 4.78 9.48
N GLY A 226 -22.00 5.10 9.44
CA GLY A 226 -21.44 6.14 8.58
C GLY A 226 -21.45 5.76 7.09
N ALA A 227 -20.95 6.66 6.23
CA ALA A 227 -20.89 6.43 4.78
C ALA A 227 -20.12 5.14 4.41
N LEU A 228 -19.08 4.78 5.16
CA LEU A 228 -18.27 3.59 4.95
C LEU A 228 -19.04 2.28 5.14
N GLY A 229 -19.96 2.24 6.10
CA GLY A 229 -20.81 1.08 6.32
C GLY A 229 -21.74 0.77 5.14
N ARG A 230 -22.08 1.80 4.34
CA ARG A 230 -22.88 1.59 3.11
C ARG A 230 -22.07 0.96 1.98
N PHE A 231 -20.76 1.19 1.92
CA PHE A 231 -19.88 0.60 0.90
C PHE A 231 -19.39 -0.79 1.30
N PHE A 232 -19.09 -0.99 2.59
CA PHE A 232 -18.68 -2.27 3.13
C PHE A 232 -19.73 -2.72 4.14
N SER A 233 -20.70 -3.52 3.69
CA SER A 233 -21.81 -3.99 4.53
C SER A 233 -21.32 -4.70 5.80
N PHE A 234 -20.19 -5.42 5.71
CA PHE A 234 -19.56 -6.04 6.87
C PHE A 234 -19.07 -5.03 7.92
N LEU A 235 -18.74 -3.79 7.54
CA LEU A 235 -18.38 -2.69 8.45
C LEU A 235 -19.59 -1.97 9.06
N SER A 236 -20.78 -2.09 8.46
CA SER A 236 -22.04 -1.53 8.99
C SER A 236 -22.77 -2.41 9.99
N ALA A 237 -22.46 -3.69 10.04
CA ALA A 237 -23.17 -4.66 10.87
C ALA A 237 -22.65 -4.59 12.31
N ASP A 238 -23.43 -3.96 13.18
CA ASP A 238 -23.32 -3.84 14.63
C ASP A 238 -21.94 -3.46 15.19
N VAL A 239 -21.89 -3.05 16.47
CA VAL A 239 -20.61 -2.79 17.13
C VAL A 239 -19.90 -4.13 17.32
N LYS A 240 -18.90 -4.40 16.47
CA LYS A 240 -18.12 -5.64 16.52
C LYS A 240 -17.43 -5.82 17.86
N SER A 241 -17.43 -7.05 18.36
CA SER A 241 -16.65 -7.48 19.52
C SER A 241 -15.15 -7.52 19.21
N HIS A 242 -14.31 -7.54 20.24
CA HIS A 242 -12.87 -7.75 20.08
C HIS A 242 -12.56 -9.09 19.36
N ALA A 243 -13.35 -10.14 19.62
CA ALA A 243 -13.19 -11.42 18.94
C ALA A 243 -13.48 -11.35 17.44
N GLU A 244 -14.48 -10.56 17.02
CA GLU A 244 -14.78 -10.35 15.60
C GLU A 244 -13.71 -9.52 14.89
N TYR A 245 -13.15 -8.51 15.55
CA TYR A 245 -11.98 -7.79 15.02
C TYR A 245 -10.77 -8.72 14.84
N ARG A 246 -10.56 -9.65 15.77
CA ARG A 246 -9.49 -10.66 15.63
C ARG A 246 -9.72 -11.56 14.41
N LYS A 247 -10.96 -11.99 14.16
CA LYS A 247 -11.32 -12.76 12.95
C LYS A 247 -11.05 -11.97 11.66
N LEU A 248 -11.47 -10.70 11.62
CA LEU A 248 -11.18 -9.82 10.49
C LEU A 248 -9.68 -9.68 10.26
N ALA A 249 -8.88 -9.53 11.32
CA ALA A 249 -7.43 -9.47 11.19
C ALA A 249 -6.86 -10.74 10.53
N VAL A 250 -7.30 -11.92 10.97
CA VAL A 250 -6.91 -13.21 10.38
C VAL A 250 -7.28 -13.29 8.91
N ASP A 251 -8.51 -12.94 8.54
CA ASP A 251 -8.98 -12.98 7.14
C ASP A 251 -8.09 -12.12 6.22
N TRP A 252 -7.73 -10.91 6.66
CA TRP A 252 -6.86 -10.01 5.90
C TRP A 252 -5.41 -10.45 5.87
N TYR A 253 -4.88 -11.03 6.96
CA TYR A 253 -3.56 -11.65 6.94
C TYR A 253 -3.49 -12.81 5.96
N GLU A 254 -4.47 -13.71 5.96
CA GLU A 254 -4.53 -14.81 5.00
C GLU A 254 -4.53 -14.33 3.56
N LEU A 255 -5.29 -13.26 3.27
CA LEU A 255 -5.31 -12.67 1.93
C LEU A 255 -3.94 -12.11 1.54
N ALA A 256 -3.28 -11.39 2.44
CA ALA A 256 -1.93 -10.87 2.21
C ALA A 256 -0.91 -12.00 2.01
N VAL A 257 -1.01 -13.10 2.75
CA VAL A 257 -0.16 -14.30 2.59
C VAL A 257 -0.37 -14.94 1.23
N LYS A 258 -1.62 -15.11 0.79
CA LYS A 258 -1.96 -15.66 -0.54
C LYS A 258 -1.38 -14.81 -1.68
N GLN A 259 -1.20 -13.51 -1.45
CA GLN A 259 -0.56 -12.59 -2.38
C GLN A 259 0.97 -12.50 -2.22
N GLY A 260 1.58 -13.30 -1.33
CA GLY A 260 3.02 -13.41 -1.15
C GLY A 260 3.63 -12.49 -0.10
N ASN A 261 2.83 -11.91 0.81
CA ASN A 261 3.36 -11.08 1.89
C ASN A 261 3.99 -11.94 3.00
N SER A 262 5.31 -11.89 3.06
CA SER A 262 6.15 -12.58 4.05
C SER A 262 5.87 -12.15 5.49
N ARG A 263 5.69 -10.85 5.73
CA ARG A 263 5.42 -10.30 7.08
C ARG A 263 4.04 -10.72 7.59
N ALA A 264 3.03 -10.75 6.72
CA ALA A 264 1.71 -11.27 7.07
C ALA A 264 1.77 -12.74 7.49
N ALA A 265 2.59 -13.57 6.81
CA ALA A 265 2.75 -14.98 7.14
C ALA A 265 3.33 -15.16 8.54
N LEU A 266 4.31 -14.34 8.90
CA LEU A 266 4.90 -14.33 10.24
C LEU A 266 3.89 -13.94 11.32
N LEU A 267 3.11 -12.87 11.09
CA LEU A 267 2.11 -12.40 12.05
C LEU A 267 0.98 -13.43 12.22
N LEU A 268 0.52 -14.04 11.12
CA LEU A 268 -0.46 -15.11 11.15
C LEU A 268 0.08 -16.35 11.87
N ALA A 269 1.36 -16.69 11.68
CA ALA A 269 2.00 -17.78 12.42
C ALA A 269 1.95 -17.56 13.93
N ILE A 270 2.22 -16.34 14.41
CA ILE A 270 2.13 -16.00 15.83
C ILE A 270 0.69 -16.12 16.33
N ILE A 271 -0.29 -15.65 15.56
CA ILE A 271 -1.72 -15.72 15.90
C ILE A 271 -2.21 -17.18 15.98
N GLU A 272 -1.86 -18.02 15.00
CA GLU A 272 -2.20 -19.44 15.01
C GLU A 272 -1.58 -20.16 16.21
N ARG A 273 -0.40 -19.71 16.62
CA ARG A 273 0.25 -20.23 17.83
C ARG A 273 -0.44 -19.79 19.11
N GLU A 274 -0.92 -18.54 19.19
CA GLU A 274 -1.81 -18.11 20.29
C GLU A 274 -3.10 -18.96 20.33
N ASN A 275 -3.61 -19.39 19.18
CA ASN A 275 -4.82 -20.21 19.06
C ASN A 275 -4.57 -21.71 19.38
N GLY A 276 -3.32 -22.14 19.54
CA GLY A 276 -2.95 -23.54 19.78
C GLY A 276 -2.77 -24.40 18.51
N ASN A 277 -2.83 -23.78 17.32
CA ASN A 277 -2.67 -24.46 16.04
C ASN A 277 -1.18 -24.54 15.67
N HIS A 278 -0.42 -25.38 16.38
CA HIS A 278 1.04 -25.40 16.31
C HIS A 278 1.60 -25.79 14.93
N GLU A 279 0.97 -26.75 14.24
CA GLU A 279 1.42 -27.18 12.90
C GLU A 279 1.22 -26.08 11.86
N ALA A 280 0.03 -25.48 11.80
CA ALA A 280 -0.27 -24.37 10.89
C ALA A 280 0.64 -23.16 11.16
N ALA A 281 0.87 -22.84 12.43
CA ALA A 281 1.80 -21.80 12.84
C ALA A 281 3.22 -22.07 12.32
N TRP A 282 3.70 -23.31 12.39
CA TRP A 282 5.02 -23.69 11.91
C TRP A 282 5.16 -23.57 10.38
N GLU A 283 4.17 -24.04 9.62
CA GLU A 283 4.17 -23.92 8.15
C GLU A 283 4.20 -22.46 7.70
N LEU A 284 3.35 -21.63 8.30
CA LEU A 284 3.31 -20.19 8.04
C LEU A 284 4.64 -19.52 8.39
N PHE A 285 5.22 -19.87 9.54
CA PHE A 285 6.51 -19.33 9.96
C PHE A 285 7.62 -19.67 8.94
N GLN A 286 7.71 -20.93 8.50
CA GLN A 286 8.68 -21.35 7.49
C GLN A 286 8.50 -20.61 6.15
N SER A 287 7.25 -20.33 5.78
CA SER A 287 6.94 -19.59 4.55
C SER A 287 7.30 -18.10 4.63
N SER A 288 7.36 -17.54 5.84
CA SER A 288 7.54 -16.10 6.04
C SER A 288 8.87 -15.56 5.52
N ARG A 289 9.98 -16.33 5.52
CA ARG A 289 11.30 -15.91 4.98
C ARG A 289 11.66 -14.43 5.28
N THR A 290 11.33 -13.93 6.47
CA THR A 290 11.57 -12.52 6.84
C THR A 290 12.90 -12.36 7.56
N ASP A 291 13.66 -11.34 7.21
CA ASP A 291 14.78 -10.87 8.05
C ASP A 291 14.26 -10.27 9.36
N ASP A 292 13.03 -9.73 9.36
CA ASP A 292 12.32 -9.24 10.54
C ASP A 292 12.28 -10.30 11.66
N ALA A 293 12.21 -11.59 11.31
CA ALA A 293 12.28 -12.71 12.25
C ALA A 293 13.52 -12.70 13.15
N LYS A 294 14.67 -12.20 12.64
CA LYS A 294 15.95 -12.24 13.36
C LYS A 294 15.98 -11.33 14.58
N GLU A 295 15.12 -10.32 14.65
CA GLU A 295 15.09 -9.38 15.79
C GLU A 295 14.37 -9.97 17.02
N PHE A 296 13.51 -10.97 16.83
CA PHE A 296 12.69 -11.54 17.91
C PHE A 296 12.72 -13.07 17.98
N MET A 297 13.44 -13.76 17.09
CA MET A 297 13.64 -15.21 17.08
C MET A 297 15.12 -15.56 17.21
N PRO A 298 15.46 -16.77 17.75
CA PRO A 298 16.82 -17.28 17.72
C PRO A 298 17.41 -17.27 16.31
N THR A 299 18.67 -16.85 16.18
CA THR A 299 19.35 -16.73 14.88
C THR A 299 19.67 -18.09 14.27
N SER A 300 19.78 -19.14 15.09
CA SER A 300 20.08 -20.50 14.63
C SER A 300 18.79 -21.27 14.31
N GLN A 301 18.78 -21.95 13.16
CA GLN A 301 17.62 -22.71 12.70
C GLN A 301 17.26 -23.86 13.67
N ASP A 302 18.25 -24.49 14.29
CA ASP A 302 18.04 -25.60 15.24
C ASP A 302 17.43 -25.14 16.56
N GLU A 303 17.83 -23.97 17.09
CA GLU A 303 17.19 -23.40 18.28
C GLU A 303 15.79 -22.89 17.95
N LEU A 304 15.60 -22.31 16.78
CA LEU A 304 14.30 -21.84 16.35
C LEU A 304 13.30 -23.00 16.23
N VAL A 305 13.70 -24.12 15.64
CA VAL A 305 12.87 -25.35 15.59
C VAL A 305 12.53 -25.84 17.00
N LYS A 306 13.51 -25.84 17.91
CA LYS A 306 13.29 -26.28 19.31
C LYS A 306 12.32 -25.38 20.05
N VAL A 307 12.51 -24.07 19.97
CA VAL A 307 11.67 -23.06 20.64
C VAL A 307 10.27 -23.03 20.04
N TRP A 308 10.13 -23.16 18.72
CA TRP A 308 8.82 -23.10 18.09
C TRP A 308 7.98 -24.38 18.30
N ARG A 309 8.64 -25.54 18.46
CA ARG A 309 8.00 -26.82 18.80
C ARG A 309 7.63 -26.97 20.28
N ASP A 310 8.19 -26.13 21.15
CA ASP A 310 7.76 -26.05 22.55
C ASP A 310 6.32 -25.52 22.59
N GLU A 311 5.40 -26.25 23.23
CA GLU A 311 3.99 -25.84 23.34
C GLU A 311 3.78 -24.68 24.33
N GLU A 312 4.71 -24.49 25.27
CA GLU A 312 4.63 -23.45 26.31
C GLU A 312 5.16 -22.11 25.84
N PHE A 313 6.00 -22.09 24.79
CA PHE A 313 6.46 -20.83 24.22
C PHE A 313 5.24 -19.99 23.79
N ARG A 314 5.28 -18.67 23.89
CA ARG A 314 4.21 -17.75 23.47
C ARG A 314 4.85 -16.43 23.00
N PRO A 315 5.24 -16.31 21.72
CA PRO A 315 5.84 -15.07 21.22
C PRO A 315 4.77 -13.99 21.20
N GLU A 316 5.10 -12.84 21.77
CA GLU A 316 4.28 -11.65 21.62
C GLU A 316 4.64 -10.97 20.30
N VAL A 317 3.65 -10.42 19.62
CA VAL A 317 3.89 -9.66 18.39
C VAL A 317 4.62 -8.36 18.74
N PRO A 318 5.87 -8.15 18.28
CA PRO A 318 6.55 -6.87 18.47
C PRO A 318 5.79 -5.76 17.74
N LEU A 319 5.57 -4.62 18.42
CA LEU A 319 4.84 -3.48 17.85
C LEU A 319 5.49 -2.95 16.56
N GLN A 320 6.81 -3.12 16.41
CA GLN A 320 7.58 -2.74 15.23
C GLN A 320 7.13 -3.47 13.96
N LEU A 321 6.55 -4.67 14.09
CA LEU A 321 6.01 -5.44 12.96
C LEU A 321 4.60 -5.00 12.57
N LEU A 322 3.90 -4.31 13.47
CA LEU A 322 2.53 -3.83 13.29
C LEU A 322 2.52 -2.44 12.67
N ASP A 323 3.08 -2.33 11.46
CA ASP A 323 3.05 -1.13 10.63
C ASP A 323 1.61 -0.75 10.25
N LEU A 324 1.25 0.52 10.42
CA LEU A 324 -0.07 1.11 10.13
C LEU A 324 0.08 2.17 9.04
#